data_AF-A0A497DUS7-F1
#
_entry.id   AF-A0A497DUS7-F1
#
_cell.length_a   1.000
_cell.length_b   1.000
_cell.length_c   1.000
_cell.angle_alpha   90.00
_cell.angle_beta   90.00
_cell.angle_gamma   90.00
#
_symmetry.space_group_name_H-M   'P 1'
#
loop_
_entity.id
_entity.type
_entity.pdbx_description
1 polymer ?
#
loop_
_entity_poly.entity_id
_entity_poly.type
_entity_poly.pdbx_seq_one_letter_code
_entity_poly.pdbx_strand_id
1 'polypeptide(L)'
;MVAKRFFVPGLLGFVLALIIFLPLFSQTTSTNKLVLRAGPGIKVDGQLAEPIWRRALRGESLLVPHPEREGAEGMSTQVFLHQDGQFLYVGFICQDSQPDQITATLNQRDDDLRNDDSIYVLFLGGKNLEYIYF
;
A
#
# COMPACT_ATOMS: atom_id res chain seq x y z
N MET A 1 70.89 5.98 -11.22
CA MET A 1 70.00 4.81 -11.36
C MET A 1 68.62 5.33 -11.75
N VAL A 2 68.25 5.24 -13.04
CA VAL A 2 67.03 5.85 -13.58
C VAL A 2 65.91 4.80 -13.59
N ALA A 3 64.84 5.03 -12.82
CA ALA A 3 63.69 4.14 -12.77
C ALA A 3 62.86 4.28 -14.06
N LYS A 4 62.77 3.20 -14.85
CA LYS A 4 61.89 3.12 -16.01
C LYS A 4 60.44 3.01 -15.53
N ARG A 5 59.63 4.03 -15.82
CA ARG A 5 58.18 4.00 -15.56
C ARG A 5 57.54 3.06 -16.59
N PHE A 6 57.06 1.90 -16.15
CA PHE A 6 56.31 0.98 -16.98
C PHE A 6 54.92 1.56 -17.23
N PHE A 7 54.70 2.09 -18.43
CA PHE A 7 53.37 2.41 -18.92
C PHE A 7 52.70 1.09 -19.30
N VAL A 8 51.63 0.69 -18.59
CA VAL A 8 50.82 -0.48 -18.93
C VAL A 8 49.62 0.02 -19.75
N PRO A 9 49.66 -0.04 -21.09
CA PRO A 9 48.63 0.54 -21.95
C PRO A 9 47.28 -0.18 -21.86
N GLY A 10 47.19 -1.30 -21.14
CA GLY A 10 45.97 -2.10 -21.00
C GLY A 10 45.03 -1.67 -19.86
N LEU A 11 45.53 -0.99 -18.82
CA LEU A 11 44.72 -0.73 -17.62
C LEU A 11 43.61 0.30 -17.89
N LEU A 12 43.91 1.34 -18.67
CA LEU A 12 42.93 2.37 -19.02
C LEU A 12 41.82 1.82 -19.93
N GLY A 13 42.19 0.97 -20.90
CA GLY A 13 41.22 0.29 -21.77
C GLY A 13 40.33 -0.70 -21.01
N PHE A 14 40.88 -1.40 -20.03
CA PHE A 14 40.12 -2.34 -19.18
C PHE A 14 39.14 -1.60 -18.27
N VAL A 15 39.53 -0.47 -17.68
CA VAL A 15 38.65 0.39 -16.87
C VAL A 15 37.53 0.99 -17.72
N LEU A 16 37.85 1.47 -18.94
CA LEU A 16 36.85 1.95 -19.90
C LEU A 16 35.85 0.84 -20.30
N ALA A 17 36.32 -0.38 -20.55
CA ALA A 17 35.45 -1.52 -20.86
C ALA A 17 34.53 -1.89 -19.69
N LEU A 18 35.01 -1.81 -18.44
CA LEU A 18 34.21 -2.09 -17.24
C LEU A 18 33.09 -1.06 -17.05
N ILE A 19 33.35 0.22 -17.36
CA ILE A 19 32.35 1.30 -17.26
C ILE A 19 31.27 1.17 -18.33
N ILE A 20 31.62 0.71 -19.53
CA ILE A 20 30.66 0.50 -20.63
C ILE A 20 29.73 -0.71 -20.35
N PHE A 21 30.17 -1.67 -19.53
CA PHE A 21 29.35 -2.82 -19.09
C PHE A 21 28.47 -2.55 -17.85
N LEU A 22 28.55 -1.37 -17.24
CA LEU A 22 27.75 -1.03 -16.05
C LEU A 22 26.29 -0.57 -16.27
N PRO A 23 25.71 -0.35 -17.46
CA PRO A 23 24.31 0.01 -17.53
C PRO A 23 23.50 -1.26 -17.78
N LEU A 24 22.94 -1.91 -16.74
CA LEU A 24 21.77 -2.80 -16.92
C LEU A 24 21.10 -3.31 -15.63
N PHE A 25 21.33 -2.70 -14.47
CA PHE A 25 20.30 -2.75 -13.42
C PHE A 25 19.21 -1.74 -13.77
N SER A 26 18.36 -2.09 -14.74
CA SER A 26 17.06 -1.45 -14.91
C SER A 26 16.20 -1.88 -13.73
N GLN A 27 16.10 -1.01 -12.72
CA GLN A 27 15.11 -1.17 -11.67
C GLN A 27 13.75 -0.89 -12.33
N THR A 28 13.06 -1.95 -12.76
CA THR A 28 11.67 -1.83 -13.15
C THR A 28 10.87 -1.59 -11.87
N THR A 29 10.65 -0.33 -11.53
CA THR A 29 9.66 0.05 -10.53
C THR A 29 8.30 -0.31 -11.11
N SER A 30 7.85 -1.55 -10.86
CA SER A 30 6.46 -1.92 -11.11
C SER A 30 5.61 -1.13 -10.14
N THR A 31 5.17 0.05 -10.57
CA THR A 31 4.04 0.70 -9.93
C THR A 31 2.86 -0.22 -10.17
N ASN A 32 2.51 -1.00 -9.15
CA ASN A 32 1.38 -1.91 -9.22
C ASN A 32 0.12 -1.04 -9.28
N LYS A 33 -0.26 -0.63 -10.49
CA LYS A 33 -1.40 0.24 -10.70
C LYS A 33 -2.64 -0.58 -10.45
N LEU A 34 -3.29 -0.34 -9.33
CA LEU A 34 -4.57 -0.95 -9.02
C LEU A 34 -5.59 -0.51 -10.08
N VAL A 35 -6.19 -1.47 -10.80
CA VAL A 35 -7.24 -1.21 -11.80
C VAL A 35 -8.52 -1.90 -11.38
N LEU A 36 -9.54 -1.12 -11.00
CA LEU A 36 -10.87 -1.61 -10.68
C LEU A 36 -11.76 -1.58 -11.93
N ARG A 37 -12.31 -2.72 -12.32
CA ARG A 37 -13.30 -2.81 -13.39
C ARG A 37 -14.69 -2.53 -12.84
N ALA A 38 -15.50 -1.78 -13.60
CA ALA A 38 -16.88 -1.50 -13.22
C ALA A 38 -17.70 -2.81 -13.24
N GLY A 39 -18.54 -3.00 -12.23
CA GLY A 39 -19.49 -4.09 -12.17
C GLY A 39 -20.86 -3.62 -11.65
N PRO A 40 -21.71 -4.52 -11.14
CA PRO A 40 -23.01 -4.15 -10.63
C PRO A 40 -22.89 -3.31 -9.35
N GLY A 41 -23.89 -2.47 -9.09
CA GLY A 41 -24.02 -1.76 -7.82
C GLY A 41 -24.23 -2.70 -6.65
N ILE A 42 -23.84 -2.26 -5.45
CA ILE A 42 -23.93 -3.03 -4.22
C ILE A 42 -24.83 -2.28 -3.24
N LYS A 43 -25.67 -3.02 -2.51
CA LYS A 43 -26.41 -2.46 -1.39
C LYS A 43 -25.49 -2.36 -0.19
N VAL A 44 -25.31 -1.16 0.37
CA VAL A 44 -24.49 -0.98 1.57
C VAL A 44 -25.32 -1.34 2.81
N ASP A 45 -25.26 -2.60 3.23
CA ASP A 45 -25.98 -3.13 4.41
C ASP A 45 -25.07 -3.80 5.45
N GLY A 46 -23.76 -3.67 5.28
CA GLY A 46 -22.75 -4.23 6.18
C GLY A 46 -22.44 -5.70 5.94
N GLN A 47 -23.08 -6.36 4.97
CA GLN A 47 -22.78 -7.74 4.61
C GLN A 47 -21.94 -7.80 3.34
N LEU A 48 -20.94 -8.69 3.32
CA LEU A 48 -20.12 -8.96 2.13
C LEU A 48 -20.59 -10.25 1.42
N ALA A 49 -21.90 -10.40 1.27
CA ALA A 49 -22.52 -11.62 0.75
C ALA A 49 -22.54 -11.69 -0.78
N GLU A 50 -22.43 -10.55 -1.47
CA GLU A 50 -22.49 -10.51 -2.92
C GLU A 50 -21.33 -11.28 -3.58
N PRO A 51 -21.61 -12.05 -4.64
CA PRO A 51 -20.59 -12.80 -5.38
C PRO A 51 -19.39 -11.99 -5.85
N ILE A 52 -19.56 -10.68 -6.04
CA ILE A 52 -18.51 -9.77 -6.52
C ILE A 52 -17.35 -9.67 -5.53
N TRP A 53 -17.62 -9.75 -4.21
CA TRP A 53 -16.59 -9.66 -3.17
C TRP A 53 -15.57 -10.80 -3.22
N ARG A 54 -15.96 -11.97 -3.77
CA ARG A 54 -15.02 -13.10 -3.99
C ARG A 54 -13.91 -12.78 -4.99
N ARG A 55 -14.14 -11.82 -5.88
CA ARG A 55 -13.19 -11.38 -6.91
C ARG A 55 -12.65 -9.98 -6.66
N ALA A 56 -13.08 -9.34 -5.58
CA ALA A 56 -12.56 -8.04 -5.20
C ALA A 56 -11.07 -8.18 -4.81
N LEU A 57 -10.30 -7.14 -5.10
CA LEU A 57 -8.89 -7.12 -4.77
C LEU A 57 -8.73 -7.17 -3.26
N ARG A 58 -7.97 -8.15 -2.76
CA ARG A 58 -7.59 -8.25 -1.35
C ARG A 58 -6.27 -7.54 -1.16
N GLY A 59 -6.27 -6.47 -0.37
CA GLY A 59 -5.11 -5.61 -0.22
C GLY A 59 -4.51 -5.66 1.17
N GLU A 60 -3.64 -6.63 1.45
CA GLU A 60 -2.70 -6.49 2.58
C GLU A 60 -1.76 -5.29 2.33
N SER A 61 -1.38 -5.06 1.06
CA SER A 61 -0.56 -3.92 0.64
C SER A 61 -1.28 -2.55 0.67
N LEU A 62 -2.57 -2.53 0.97
CA LEU A 62 -3.37 -1.30 1.10
C LEU A 62 -3.49 -0.85 2.57
N LEU A 63 -3.11 -1.72 3.50
CA LEU A 63 -3.16 -1.42 4.92
C LEU A 63 -1.90 -0.67 5.32
N VAL A 64 -2.10 0.46 5.99
CA VAL A 64 -1.04 1.20 6.65
C VAL A 64 -1.30 1.06 8.15
N PRO A 65 -0.50 0.26 8.88
CA PRO A 65 -0.66 0.15 10.31
C PRO A 65 -0.38 1.51 10.97
N HIS A 66 -1.19 1.86 11.96
CA HIS A 66 -0.99 3.11 12.70
C HIS A 66 0.31 2.99 13.51
N PRO A 67 1.28 3.92 13.37
CA PRO A 67 2.61 3.77 13.96
C PRO A 67 2.64 3.64 15.49
N GLU A 68 1.62 4.15 16.19
CA GLU A 68 1.54 4.16 17.66
C GLU A 68 0.82 2.94 18.25
N ARG A 69 0.23 2.07 17.41
CA ARG A 69 -0.48 0.87 17.88
C ARG A 69 0.47 -0.33 17.90
N GLU A 70 1.12 -0.53 19.04
CA GLU A 70 1.85 -1.77 19.34
C GLU A 70 0.87 -2.95 19.55
N GLY A 71 1.29 -4.18 19.26
CA GLY A 71 0.52 -5.39 19.62
C GLY A 71 -0.50 -5.88 18.60
N ALA A 72 -0.43 -5.47 17.33
CA ALA A 72 -1.30 -5.99 16.26
C ALA A 72 -1.03 -7.48 15.88
N GLU A 73 -0.21 -8.20 16.64
CA GLU A 73 0.11 -9.60 16.37
C GLU A 73 -1.15 -10.48 16.52
N GLY A 74 -1.54 -11.15 15.43
CA GLY A 74 -2.73 -12.01 15.39
C GLY A 74 -4.04 -11.30 15.02
N MET A 75 -4.04 -9.98 14.91
CA MET A 75 -5.16 -9.22 14.32
C MET A 75 -4.91 -9.04 12.82
N SER A 76 -5.89 -9.41 12.00
CA SER A 76 -5.79 -9.30 10.53
C SER A 76 -6.94 -8.49 9.97
N THR A 77 -6.65 -7.55 9.07
CA THR A 77 -7.69 -6.86 8.31
C THR A 77 -7.64 -7.30 6.86
N GLN A 78 -8.81 -7.57 6.27
CA GLN A 78 -8.98 -7.77 4.84
C GLN A 78 -9.75 -6.59 4.27
N VAL A 79 -9.20 -5.96 3.23
CA VAL A 79 -9.84 -4.87 2.50
C VAL A 79 -10.32 -5.38 1.15
N PHE A 80 -11.53 -4.99 0.78
CA PHE A 80 -12.16 -5.33 -0.49
C PHE A 80 -12.52 -4.04 -1.23
N LEU A 81 -12.17 -3.96 -2.51
CA LEU A 81 -12.48 -2.81 -3.36
C LEU A 81 -13.32 -3.21 -4.57
N HIS A 82 -14.39 -2.45 -4.81
CA HIS A 82 -15.28 -2.60 -5.97
C HIS A 82 -15.80 -1.23 -6.45
N GLN A 83 -16.21 -1.13 -7.71
CA GLN A 83 -16.86 0.08 -8.25
C GLN A 83 -17.88 -0.27 -9.33
N ASP A 84 -18.91 0.56 -9.50
CA ASP A 84 -19.99 0.38 -10.49
C ASP A 84 -20.05 1.47 -11.57
N GLY A 85 -19.04 2.32 -11.63
CA GLY A 85 -18.94 3.48 -12.51
C GLY A 85 -19.42 4.79 -11.88
N GLN A 86 -20.17 4.72 -10.77
CA GLN A 86 -20.68 5.89 -10.04
C GLN A 86 -20.13 5.95 -8.61
N PHE A 87 -20.00 4.80 -7.95
CA PHE A 87 -19.55 4.70 -6.57
C PHE A 87 -18.34 3.79 -6.45
N LEU A 88 -17.45 4.14 -5.52
CA LEU A 88 -16.43 3.25 -5.00
C LEU A 88 -16.97 2.61 -3.72
N TYR A 89 -16.92 1.28 -3.66
CA TYR A 89 -17.28 0.49 -2.51
C TYR A 89 -16.01 -0.03 -1.84
N VAL A 90 -15.91 0.16 -0.53
CA VAL A 90 -14.79 -0.31 0.28
C VAL A 90 -15.37 -1.16 1.41
N GLY A 91 -15.01 -2.45 1.42
CA GLY A 91 -15.43 -3.40 2.44
C GLY A 91 -14.26 -3.79 3.34
N PHE A 92 -14.53 -4.05 4.61
CA PHE A 92 -13.54 -4.45 5.59
C PHE A 92 -14.00 -5.69 6.34
N ILE A 93 -13.08 -6.62 6.58
CA ILE A 93 -13.22 -7.65 7.59
C ILE A 93 -12.04 -7.49 8.54
N CYS A 94 -12.31 -7.02 9.75
CA CYS A 94 -11.32 -6.83 10.80
C CYS A 94 -11.44 -7.96 11.81
N GLN A 95 -10.41 -8.78 11.93
CA GLN A 95 -10.34 -9.83 12.94
C GLN A 95 -9.88 -9.21 14.26
N ASP A 96 -10.73 -9.32 15.27
CA ASP A 96 -10.44 -8.92 16.65
C ASP A 96 -10.48 -10.16 17.55
N SER A 97 -9.58 -10.22 18.54
CA SER A 97 -9.52 -11.31 19.52
C SER A 97 -10.49 -11.11 20.69
N GLN A 98 -10.97 -9.87 20.88
CA GLN A 98 -11.88 -9.44 21.93
C GLN A 98 -13.06 -8.65 21.36
N PRO A 99 -13.87 -9.24 20.44
CA PRO A 99 -14.94 -8.51 19.74
C PRO A 99 -16.00 -7.90 20.67
N ASP A 100 -16.20 -8.46 21.87
CA ASP A 100 -17.13 -7.93 22.87
C ASP A 100 -16.66 -6.61 23.51
N GLN A 101 -15.40 -6.21 23.30
CA GLN A 101 -14.82 -4.96 23.79
C GLN A 101 -14.81 -3.84 22.74
N ILE A 102 -15.27 -4.11 21.51
CA ILE A 102 -15.31 -3.09 20.44
C ILE A 102 -16.22 -1.94 20.86
N THR A 103 -15.72 -0.70 20.76
CA THR A 103 -16.50 0.51 21.11
C THR A 103 -16.81 1.39 19.90
N ALA A 104 -18.01 1.96 19.91
CA ALA A 104 -18.50 2.92 18.92
C ALA A 104 -19.41 3.95 19.62
N THR A 105 -18.84 4.64 20.61
CA THR A 105 -19.52 5.65 21.43
C THR A 105 -19.63 7.01 20.74
N LEU A 106 -18.72 7.30 19.82
CA LEU A 106 -18.66 8.50 18.98
C LEU A 106 -19.43 8.23 17.69
N ASN A 107 -20.50 8.99 17.47
CA ASN A 107 -21.43 8.78 16.36
C ASN A 107 -21.81 10.08 15.64
N GLN A 108 -21.19 11.20 16.01
CA GLN A 108 -21.40 12.45 15.30
C GLN A 108 -20.47 12.55 14.11
N ARG A 109 -20.96 13.27 13.09
CA ARG A 109 -20.16 13.55 11.91
C ARG A 109 -18.95 14.38 12.31
N ASP A 110 -17.79 13.99 11.80
CA ASP A 110 -16.50 14.67 12.05
C ASP A 110 -16.04 14.63 13.52
N ASP A 111 -16.54 13.65 14.31
CA ASP A 111 -16.02 13.34 15.64
C ASP A 111 -14.58 12.80 15.58
N ASP A 112 -13.87 12.98 16.69
CA ASP A 112 -12.52 12.49 16.86
C ASP A 112 -12.50 11.02 17.29
N LEU A 113 -12.50 10.11 16.32
CA LEU A 113 -12.63 8.67 16.52
C LEU A 113 -11.41 7.99 17.20
N ARG A 114 -10.41 8.75 17.69
CA ARG A 114 -9.22 8.19 18.36
C ARG A 114 -9.54 7.36 19.61
N ASN A 115 -10.70 7.60 20.23
CA ASN A 115 -11.14 6.90 21.44
C ASN A 115 -12.04 5.68 21.18
N ASP A 116 -12.36 5.38 19.92
CA ASP A 116 -13.16 4.23 19.52
C ASP A 116 -12.43 3.36 18.50
N ASP A 117 -12.94 2.14 18.30
CA ASP A 117 -12.51 1.29 17.21
C ASP A 117 -13.04 1.84 15.88
N SER A 118 -12.11 2.14 14.98
CA SER A 118 -12.42 2.88 13.76
C SER A 118 -11.54 2.45 12.59
N ILE A 119 -12.06 2.67 11.39
CA ILE A 119 -11.35 2.47 10.12
C ILE A 119 -11.29 3.81 9.41
N TYR A 120 -10.11 4.16 8.90
CA TYR A 120 -9.90 5.37 8.11
C TYR A 120 -9.67 5.01 6.64
N VAL A 121 -10.38 5.68 5.73
CA VAL A 121 -10.16 5.60 4.28
C VAL A 121 -9.61 6.93 3.80
N LEU A 122 -8.34 6.94 3.39
CA LEU A 122 -7.67 8.16 2.94
C LEU A 122 -7.63 8.20 1.41
N PHE A 123 -8.21 9.25 0.83
CA PHE A 123 -8.11 9.55 -0.59
C PHE A 123 -7.01 10.58 -0.82
N LEU A 124 -5.88 10.13 -1.38
CA LEU A 124 -4.76 11.00 -1.69
C LEU A 124 -5.01 11.69 -3.04
N GLY A 125 -5.32 12.99 -2.99
CA GLY A 125 -5.45 13.83 -4.18
C GLY A 125 -4.21 14.69 -4.39
N GLY A 126 -3.39 14.39 -5.41
CA GLY A 126 -2.24 15.24 -5.79
C GLY A 126 -0.96 14.45 -6.07
N LYS A 127 0.15 15.15 -6.35
CA LYS A 127 1.47 14.55 -6.62
C LYS A 127 2.38 14.45 -5.39
N ASN A 128 2.07 15.17 -4.30
CA ASN A 128 2.88 15.18 -3.09
C ASN A 128 2.19 14.39 -1.98
N LEU A 129 2.70 13.19 -1.69
CA LEU A 129 2.21 12.28 -0.66
C LEU A 129 2.97 12.41 0.67
N GLU A 130 3.80 13.44 0.82
CA GLU A 130 4.74 13.59 1.95
C GLU A 130 4.09 13.98 3.28
N TYR A 131 2.78 14.24 3.30
CA TYR A 131 2.07 14.70 4.50
C TYR A 131 0.80 13.87 4.73
N ILE A 132 0.99 12.62 5.15
CA ILE A 132 -0.08 11.86 5.80
C ILE A 132 0.19 11.96 7.31
N TYR A 133 -0.54 12.84 7.98
CA TYR A 133 -0.56 12.89 9.44
C TYR A 133 -1.67 11.96 9.93
N PHE A 134 -1.31 11.06 10.84
CA PHE A 134 -2.22 10.20 11.57
C PHE A 134 -2.58 10.87 12.89
#